data_AF-A0A1X0RD17-F1
#
_entry.id   AF-A0A1X0RD17-F1
#
_cell.length_a   1.000
_cell.length_b   1.000
_cell.length_c   1.000
_cell.angle_alpha   90.00
_cell.angle_beta   90.00
_cell.angle_gamma   90.00
#
_symmetry.space_group_name_H-M   'P 1'
#
loop_
_entity.id
_entity.type
_entity.pdbx_description
1 polymer ?
#
loop_
_entity_poly.entity_id
_entity_poly.type
_entity_poly.pdbx_seq_one_letter_code
_entity_poly.pdbx_strand_id
1 'polypeptide(L)'
;MKVLSEKEAISILEEHSDWRYAVSTSGHIAHKSCFVATTVPTVHKVDADVQLAYFLTRTQWADQLMITGVGNDVTSLRSLSLCNTLAFSNLGRIEHPRRVHQVQSQSEYIVSVSSIARLDPEFEACLDEAEVFWRKGHYDLAWGRLQLIWYAYGFLWPEEVHIGKNKIK
;
A
#
# COMPACT_ATOMS: atom_id res chain seq x y z
N MET A 1 -17.30 15.96 7.87
CA MET A 1 -16.90 14.56 8.16
C MET A 1 -17.41 14.17 9.53
N LYS A 2 -18.13 13.05 9.65
CA LYS A 2 -18.69 12.56 10.92
C LYS A 2 -17.85 11.39 11.42
N VAL A 3 -17.39 11.43 12.67
CA VAL A 3 -16.74 10.28 13.31
C VAL A 3 -17.80 9.22 13.64
N LEU A 4 -17.55 7.97 13.27
CA LEU A 4 -18.42 6.84 13.58
C LEU A 4 -18.24 6.37 15.01
N SER A 5 -19.27 5.73 15.57
CA SER A 5 -19.12 5.00 16.84
C SER A 5 -18.21 3.78 16.66
N GLU A 6 -17.61 3.30 17.75
CA GLU A 6 -16.71 2.14 17.72
C GLU A 6 -17.34 0.90 17.10
N LYS A 7 -18.62 0.62 17.42
CA LYS A 7 -19.35 -0.51 16.85
C LYS A 7 -19.55 -0.39 15.33
N GLU A 8 -19.87 0.81 14.85
CA GLU A 8 -20.01 1.08 13.42
C GLU A 8 -18.64 0.97 12.72
N ALA A 9 -17.59 1.50 13.33
CA ALA A 9 -16.23 1.40 12.81
C ALA A 9 -15.77 -0.06 12.68
N ILE A 10 -15.97 -0.89 13.71
CA ILE A 10 -15.66 -2.32 13.66
C ILE A 10 -16.38 -3.00 12.48
N SER A 11 -17.69 -2.77 12.34
CA SER A 11 -18.49 -3.38 11.25
C SER A 11 -17.91 -3.04 9.87
N ILE A 12 -17.60 -1.77 9.62
CA ILE A 12 -17.04 -1.32 8.34
C ILE A 12 -15.64 -1.94 8.10
N LEU A 13 -14.80 -2.00 9.12
CA LEU A 13 -13.44 -2.54 9.01
C LEU A 13 -13.41 -4.07 8.84
N GLU A 14 -14.40 -4.78 9.38
CA GLU A 14 -14.59 -6.22 9.18
C GLU A 14 -15.10 -6.54 7.78
N GLU A 15 -16.02 -5.73 7.24
CA GLU A 15 -16.53 -5.85 5.87
C GLU A 15 -15.44 -5.57 4.82
N HIS A 16 -14.45 -4.74 5.15
CA HIS A 16 -13.39 -4.30 4.24
C HIS A 16 -11.99 -4.73 4.68
N SER A 17 -11.77 -6.03 4.93
CA SER A 17 -10.55 -6.59 5.57
C SER A 17 -9.19 -6.15 5.00
N ASP A 18 -9.16 -5.68 3.76
CA ASP A 18 -7.95 -5.32 3.01
C ASP A 18 -7.32 -3.98 3.47
N TRP A 19 -8.03 -3.21 4.30
CA TRP A 19 -7.54 -1.92 4.83
C TRP A 19 -6.21 -2.02 5.61
N ARG A 20 -5.82 -3.24 6.02
CA ARG A 20 -4.58 -3.52 6.79
C ARG A 20 -3.39 -3.93 5.94
N TYR A 21 -3.58 -4.00 4.63
CA TYR A 21 -2.55 -4.46 3.71
C TYR A 21 -1.86 -3.28 3.05
N ALA A 22 -0.56 -3.46 2.86
CA ALA A 22 0.28 -2.55 2.11
C ALA A 22 0.29 -2.91 0.63
N VAL A 23 0.99 -2.10 -0.16
CA VAL A 23 1.27 -2.39 -1.57
C VAL A 23 2.72 -2.78 -1.77
N SER A 24 2.96 -3.90 -2.43
CA SER A 24 4.29 -4.42 -2.78
C SER A 24 4.99 -3.58 -3.84
N THR A 25 6.29 -3.80 -4.02
CA THR A 25 7.11 -3.15 -5.08
C THR A 25 6.64 -3.44 -6.51
N SER A 26 5.80 -4.47 -6.68
CA SER A 26 5.17 -4.82 -7.96
C SER A 26 3.84 -4.10 -8.22
N GLY A 27 3.34 -3.36 -7.23
CA GLY A 27 2.05 -2.68 -7.29
C GLY A 27 0.85 -3.51 -6.83
N HIS A 28 1.04 -4.77 -6.43
CA HIS A 28 -0.05 -5.61 -5.88
C HIS A 28 -0.20 -5.44 -4.37
N ILE A 29 -1.39 -5.72 -3.84
CA ILE A 29 -1.64 -5.86 -2.41
C ILE A 29 -0.71 -6.93 -1.83
N ALA A 30 -0.15 -6.66 -0.65
CA ALA A 30 0.77 -7.55 0.05
C ALA A 30 0.11 -8.90 0.44
N HIS A 31 0.93 -9.91 0.69
CA HIS A 31 0.46 -11.25 1.08
C HIS A 31 0.03 -11.34 2.55
N LYS A 32 0.62 -10.49 3.40
CA LYS A 32 0.33 -10.41 4.83
C LYS A 32 -0.06 -8.99 5.22
N SER A 33 -0.85 -8.88 6.28
CA SER A 33 -1.18 -7.61 6.92
C SER A 33 0.10 -6.93 7.43
N CYS A 34 0.27 -5.65 7.13
CA CYS A 34 1.48 -4.91 7.52
C CYS A 34 1.39 -4.33 8.94
N PHE A 35 0.20 -4.32 9.54
CA PHE A 35 0.01 -3.90 10.91
C PHE A 35 -1.11 -4.66 11.60
N VAL A 36 -1.08 -4.59 12.92
CA VAL A 36 -2.14 -5.00 13.83
C VAL A 36 -2.73 -3.77 14.51
N ALA A 37 -4.05 -3.73 14.60
CA ALA A 37 -4.75 -2.66 15.30
C ALA A 37 -4.60 -2.86 16.81
N THR A 38 -4.00 -1.87 17.50
CA THR A 38 -3.89 -1.88 18.97
C THR A 38 -5.18 -1.38 19.64
N THR A 39 -5.93 -0.54 18.91
CA THR A 39 -7.25 -0.01 19.25
C THR A 39 -8.10 0.04 17.99
N VAL A 40 -9.41 0.25 18.12
CA VAL A 40 -10.28 0.43 16.95
C VAL A 40 -9.91 1.74 16.25
N PRO A 41 -9.59 1.73 14.94
CA PRO A 41 -9.28 2.95 14.21
C PRO A 41 -10.42 3.96 14.23
N THR A 42 -10.08 5.24 14.22
CA THR A 42 -11.08 6.28 13.99
C THR A 42 -11.52 6.21 12.52
N VAL A 43 -12.81 5.98 12.30
CA VAL A 43 -13.42 5.95 10.97
C VAL A 43 -14.29 7.19 10.80
N HIS A 44 -13.98 7.98 9.78
CA HIS A 44 -14.76 9.14 9.39
C HIS A 44 -15.68 8.79 8.23
N LYS A 45 -16.98 8.99 8.41
CA LYS A 45 -17.91 9.04 7.27
C LYS A 45 -17.71 10.35 6.53
N VAL A 46 -17.49 10.23 5.23
CA VAL A 46 -17.42 11.35 4.29
C VAL A 46 -18.72 11.44 3.50
N ASP A 47 -19.06 12.64 3.06
CA ASP A 47 -20.08 12.76 2.02
C ASP A 47 -19.52 12.10 0.76
N ALA A 48 -20.35 11.30 0.10
CA ALA A 48 -19.91 10.52 -1.05
C ALA A 48 -19.37 11.45 -2.14
N ASP A 49 -18.04 11.49 -2.26
CA ASP A 49 -17.33 12.24 -3.28
C ASP A 49 -16.89 11.28 -4.38
N VAL A 50 -17.29 11.59 -5.60
CA VAL A 50 -16.95 10.79 -6.79
C VAL A 50 -15.78 11.46 -7.48
N GLN A 51 -14.61 10.84 -7.36
CA GLN A 51 -13.41 11.30 -8.02
C GLN A 51 -13.19 10.51 -9.30
N LEU A 52 -12.86 11.24 -10.36
CA LEU A 52 -12.51 10.68 -11.65
C LEU A 52 -11.12 11.15 -12.04
N ALA A 53 -10.24 10.20 -12.34
CA ALA A 53 -8.89 10.48 -12.74
C ALA A 53 -8.47 9.63 -13.93
N TYR A 54 -7.66 10.23 -14.81
CA TYR A 54 -7.13 9.60 -16.02
C TYR A 54 -5.63 9.48 -15.90
N PHE A 55 -5.10 8.29 -16.17
CA PHE A 55 -3.67 8.00 -16.04
C PHE A 55 -3.13 7.37 -17.31
N LEU A 56 -1.95 7.81 -17.73
CA LEU A 56 -1.22 7.24 -18.84
C LEU A 56 0.02 6.53 -18.32
N THR A 57 0.01 5.20 -18.33
CA THR A 57 1.12 4.38 -17.87
C THR A 57 1.91 3.80 -19.05
N ARG A 58 3.19 3.51 -18.80
CA ARG A 58 4.10 2.86 -19.76
C ARG A 58 4.79 1.64 -19.16
N THR A 59 4.43 1.23 -17.95
CA THR A 59 5.09 0.14 -17.23
C THR A 59 4.04 -0.72 -16.56
N GLN A 60 4.24 -2.04 -16.60
CA GLN A 60 3.28 -3.01 -16.09
C GLN A 60 3.00 -2.82 -14.58
N TRP A 61 4.00 -2.40 -13.81
CA TRP A 61 3.83 -2.16 -12.37
C TRP A 61 2.94 -0.94 -12.08
N ALA A 62 2.98 0.08 -12.94
CA ALA A 62 2.13 1.25 -12.79
C ALA A 62 0.66 0.91 -13.04
N ASP A 63 0.38 -0.03 -13.96
CA ASP A 63 -0.98 -0.54 -14.17
C ASP A 63 -1.56 -1.17 -12.89
N GLN A 64 -0.75 -1.95 -12.17
CA GLN A 64 -1.20 -2.61 -10.93
C GLN A 64 -1.47 -1.61 -9.81
N LEU A 65 -0.70 -0.53 -9.74
CA LEU A 65 -0.96 0.53 -8.76
C LEU A 65 -2.30 1.20 -9.00
N MET A 66 -2.64 1.46 -10.27
CA MET A 66 -3.95 1.99 -10.61
C MET A 66 -5.06 1.07 -10.12
N ILE A 67 -4.86 -0.24 -10.24
CA ILE A 67 -5.79 -1.27 -9.75
C ILE A 67 -5.94 -1.21 -8.23
N THR A 68 -4.83 -1.08 -7.51
CA THR A 68 -4.85 -1.00 -6.04
C THR A 68 -5.32 0.34 -5.46
N GLY A 69 -5.50 1.37 -6.30
CA GLY A 69 -6.02 2.67 -5.86
C GLY A 69 -5.07 3.47 -4.97
N VAL A 70 -3.75 3.19 -5.04
CA VAL A 70 -2.74 4.01 -4.36
C VAL A 70 -2.78 5.42 -4.94
N GLY A 71 -2.85 6.43 -4.07
CA GLY A 71 -2.90 7.84 -4.46
C GLY A 71 -1.76 8.24 -5.39
N ASN A 72 -2.00 9.25 -6.23
CA ASN A 72 -1.01 9.79 -7.17
C ASN A 72 0.02 10.70 -6.48
N ASP A 73 0.48 10.35 -5.28
CA ASP A 73 1.55 11.11 -4.67
C ASP A 73 2.87 10.79 -5.40
N VAL A 74 3.56 11.85 -5.81
CA VAL A 74 4.76 11.74 -6.65
C VAL A 74 5.89 10.98 -5.93
N THR A 75 5.90 11.01 -4.60
CA THR A 75 6.93 10.36 -3.79
C THR A 75 6.80 8.85 -3.85
N SER A 76 5.62 8.30 -3.59
CA SER A 76 5.33 6.86 -3.67
C SER A 76 5.61 6.31 -5.07
N LEU A 77 5.17 7.01 -6.11
CA LEU A 77 5.41 6.61 -7.49
C LEU A 77 6.90 6.58 -7.84
N ARG A 78 7.69 7.57 -7.37
CA ARG A 78 9.14 7.59 -7.55
C ARG A 78 9.83 6.46 -6.78
N SER A 79 9.46 6.24 -5.53
CA SER A 79 10.03 5.18 -4.68
C SER A 79 9.77 3.80 -5.29
N LEU A 80 8.55 3.54 -5.74
CA LEU A 80 8.21 2.29 -6.42
C LEU A 80 8.93 2.14 -7.76
N SER A 81 9.02 3.20 -8.55
CA SER A 81 9.78 3.18 -9.81
C SER A 81 11.24 2.81 -9.55
N LEU A 82 11.85 3.35 -8.50
CA LEU A 82 13.23 3.03 -8.12
C LEU A 82 13.35 1.57 -7.68
N CYS A 83 12.50 1.11 -6.77
CA CYS A 83 12.52 -0.26 -6.27
C CYS A 83 12.26 -1.29 -7.38
N ASN A 84 11.32 -1.00 -8.28
CA ASN A 84 11.05 -1.83 -9.44
C ASN A 84 12.26 -1.86 -10.38
N THR A 85 12.87 -0.70 -10.65
CA THR A 85 14.10 -0.64 -11.45
C THR A 85 15.22 -1.47 -10.81
N LEU A 86 15.40 -1.40 -9.49
CA LEU A 86 16.42 -2.20 -8.80
C LEU A 86 16.12 -3.71 -8.87
N ALA A 87 14.87 -4.10 -8.62
CA ALA A 87 14.45 -5.51 -8.60
C ALA A 87 14.43 -6.16 -10.00
N PHE A 88 14.17 -5.37 -11.04
CA PHE A 88 13.92 -5.86 -12.41
C PHE A 88 14.87 -5.27 -13.45
N SER A 89 15.96 -4.62 -13.03
CA SER A 89 17.00 -3.99 -13.89
C SER A 89 17.55 -4.91 -14.99
N ASN A 90 17.53 -6.23 -14.76
CA ASN A 90 18.04 -7.25 -15.68
C ASN A 90 17.05 -7.75 -16.73
N LEU A 91 15.78 -7.32 -16.71
CA LEU A 91 14.75 -7.83 -17.66
C LEU A 91 14.83 -7.21 -19.06
N GLY A 92 15.83 -6.37 -19.35
CA GLY A 92 15.94 -5.66 -20.62
C GLY A 92 14.85 -4.58 -20.75
N ARG A 93 15.04 -3.63 -21.67
CA ARG A 93 14.01 -2.62 -21.99
C ARG A 93 12.87 -3.32 -22.74
N ILE A 94 11.97 -3.96 -22.01
CA ILE A 94 10.70 -4.41 -22.56
C ILE A 94 9.88 -3.16 -22.84
N GLU A 95 9.69 -2.82 -24.11
CA GLU A 95 8.77 -1.75 -24.50
C GLU A 95 7.34 -2.20 -24.18
N HIS A 96 6.75 -1.59 -23.16
CA HIS A 96 5.34 -1.79 -22.88
C HIS A 96 4.50 -0.74 -23.62
N PRO A 97 3.39 -1.15 -24.27
CA PRO A 97 2.49 -0.20 -24.91
C PRO A 97 1.92 0.77 -23.87
N ARG A 98 1.72 2.01 -24.29
CA ARG A 98 1.03 3.02 -23.47
C ARG A 98 -0.38 2.53 -23.15
N ARG A 99 -0.80 2.58 -21.89
CA ARG A 99 -2.17 2.29 -21.47
C ARG A 99 -2.78 3.52 -20.82
N VAL A 100 -4.04 3.77 -21.17
CA VAL A 100 -4.87 4.79 -20.54
C VAL A 100 -5.76 4.06 -19.53
N HIS A 101 -5.74 4.53 -18.29
CA HIS A 101 -6.61 4.04 -17.22
C HIS A 101 -7.60 5.13 -16.87
N GLN A 102 -8.87 4.76 -16.76
CA GLN A 102 -9.88 5.61 -16.16
C GLN A 102 -10.22 5.03 -14.78
N VAL A 103 -9.86 5.75 -13.72
CA VAL A 103 -10.14 5.37 -12.34
C VAL A 103 -11.26 6.26 -11.82
N GLN A 104 -12.37 5.64 -11.43
CA GLN A 104 -13.47 6.29 -10.75
C GLN A 104 -13.56 5.73 -9.32
N SER A 105 -13.24 6.57 -8.34
CA SER A 105 -13.37 6.23 -6.92
C SER A 105 -14.53 6.99 -6.30
N GLN A 106 -15.28 6.31 -5.44
CA GLN A 106 -16.29 6.91 -4.59
C GLN A 106 -15.96 6.50 -3.15
N SER A 107 -15.40 7.44 -2.39
CA SER A 107 -15.09 7.21 -0.97
C SER A 107 -16.34 7.45 -0.12
N GLU A 108 -16.61 6.54 0.79
CA GLU A 108 -17.71 6.65 1.77
C GLU A 108 -17.16 6.78 3.20
N TYR A 109 -15.95 6.26 3.43
CA TYR A 109 -15.26 6.32 4.72
C TYR A 109 -13.76 6.59 4.54
N ILE A 110 -13.18 7.24 5.54
CA ILE A 110 -11.74 7.47 5.66
C ILE A 110 -11.26 6.90 7.00
N VAL A 111 -10.17 6.13 6.95
CA VAL A 111 -9.53 5.52 8.11
C VAL A 111 -8.12 6.09 8.23
N SER A 112 -7.83 6.77 9.34
CA SER A 112 -6.45 7.17 9.65
C SER A 112 -5.73 6.00 10.31
N VAL A 113 -4.63 5.56 9.70
CA VAL A 113 -3.88 4.35 10.11
C VAL A 113 -2.68 4.72 10.98
N SER A 114 -2.11 5.90 10.74
CA SER A 114 -0.86 6.38 11.33
C SER A 114 -0.82 6.41 12.86
N SER A 115 -1.97 6.54 13.54
CA SER A 115 -2.03 6.61 15.01
C SER A 115 -2.41 5.30 15.72
N ILE A 116 -2.74 4.22 14.98
CA ILE A 116 -3.36 3.00 15.54
C ILE A 116 -2.59 1.71 15.23
N ALA A 117 -1.80 1.73 14.17
CA ALA A 117 -1.06 0.59 13.66
C ALA A 117 0.24 0.34 14.45
N ARG A 118 0.32 -0.79 15.15
CA ARG A 118 1.63 -1.39 15.47
C ARG A 118 1.98 -2.33 14.32
N LEU A 119 3.25 -2.37 13.93
CA LEU A 119 3.74 -3.39 13.01
C LEU A 119 3.34 -4.77 13.53
N ASP A 120 2.98 -5.66 12.62
CA ASP A 120 2.74 -7.05 12.99
C ASP A 120 3.98 -7.61 13.73
N PRO A 121 3.84 -8.38 14.83
CA PRO A 121 5.00 -8.81 15.62
C PRO A 121 6.02 -9.63 14.82
N GLU A 122 5.56 -10.43 13.85
CA GLU A 122 6.46 -11.18 12.95
C GLU A 122 7.19 -10.21 12.01
N PHE A 123 6.49 -9.18 11.53
CA PHE A 123 7.09 -8.13 10.72
C PHE A 123 8.12 -7.30 11.52
N GLU A 124 7.81 -6.89 12.75
CA GLU A 124 8.72 -6.17 13.65
C GLU A 124 10.00 -6.98 13.89
N ALA A 125 9.87 -8.28 14.20
CA ALA A 125 11.03 -9.16 14.36
C ALA A 125 11.88 -9.30 13.09
N CYS A 126 11.26 -9.32 11.90
CA CYS A 126 11.99 -9.34 10.64
C CYS A 126 12.79 -8.04 10.41
N LEU A 127 12.22 -6.90 10.78
CA LEU A 127 12.91 -5.60 10.69
C LEU A 127 14.09 -5.53 11.66
N ASP A 128 13.92 -5.99 12.90
CA ASP A 128 14.99 -6.05 13.89
C ASP A 128 16.18 -6.89 13.37
N GLU A 129 15.90 -8.03 12.73
CA GLU A 129 16.94 -8.87 12.12
C GLU A 129 17.68 -8.13 10.99
N ALA A 130 16.95 -7.44 10.10
CA ALA A 130 17.53 -6.65 9.02
C ALA A 130 18.40 -5.51 9.56
N GLU A 131 17.96 -4.84 10.62
CA GLU A 131 18.71 -3.77 11.28
C GLU A 131 20.02 -4.30 11.90
N VAL A 132 19.98 -5.46 12.55
CA VAL A 132 21.18 -6.09 13.11
C VAL A 132 22.22 -6.37 12.03
N PHE A 133 21.82 -6.87 10.86
CA PHE A 133 22.75 -7.05 9.74
C PHE A 133 23.32 -5.72 9.24
N TRP A 134 22.47 -4.70 9.12
CA TRP A 134 22.89 -3.38 8.67
C TRP A 134 23.94 -2.75 9.59
N ARG A 135 23.68 -2.76 10.91
CA ARG A 135 24.60 -2.21 11.93
C ARG A 135 25.93 -2.95 11.99
N LYS A 136 25.98 -4.23 11.60
CA LYS A 136 27.20 -5.04 11.52
C LYS A 136 27.95 -4.89 10.18
N GLY A 137 27.45 -4.07 9.25
CA GLY A 137 28.06 -3.89 7.93
C GLY A 137 27.77 -5.03 6.95
N HIS A 138 26.83 -5.92 7.26
CA HIS A 138 26.44 -7.02 6.38
C HIS A 138 25.30 -6.57 5.45
N TYR A 139 25.58 -5.58 4.59
CA TYR A 139 24.56 -4.89 3.80
C TYR A 139 23.79 -5.81 2.85
N ASP A 140 24.45 -6.78 2.21
CA ASP A 140 23.78 -7.72 1.30
C ASP A 140 22.72 -8.57 2.01
N LEU A 141 23.03 -9.02 3.23
CA LEU A 141 22.09 -9.78 4.06
C LEU A 141 20.93 -8.91 4.53
N ALA A 142 21.22 -7.68 4.96
CA ALA A 142 20.18 -6.71 5.34
C ALA A 142 19.25 -6.41 4.16
N TRP A 143 19.80 -6.23 2.95
CA TRP A 143 19.02 -5.98 1.74
C TRP A 143 18.17 -7.18 1.34
N GLY A 144 18.74 -8.38 1.39
CA GLY A 144 17.99 -9.62 1.15
C GLY A 144 16.82 -9.78 2.13
N ARG A 145 17.01 -9.43 3.41
CA ARG A 145 15.91 -9.43 4.41
C ARG A 145 14.84 -8.39 4.09
N LEU A 146 15.23 -7.16 3.77
CA LEU A 146 14.28 -6.10 3.39
C LEU A 146 13.45 -6.47 2.15
N GLN A 147 14.06 -7.11 1.15
CA GLN A 147 13.33 -7.59 -0.03
C GLN A 147 12.26 -8.63 0.33
N LEU A 148 12.57 -9.58 1.22
CA LEU A 148 11.60 -10.57 1.70
C LEU A 148 10.47 -9.91 2.49
N ILE A 149 10.80 -8.92 3.33
CA ILE A 149 9.83 -8.13 4.08
C ILE A 149 8.89 -7.40 3.13
N TRP A 150 9.41 -6.69 2.14
CA TRP A 150 8.59 -5.95 1.17
C TRP A 150 7.74 -6.84 0.28
N TYR A 151 8.20 -8.06 0.01
CA TYR A 151 7.40 -9.07 -0.69
C TYR A 151 6.23 -9.54 0.18
N ALA A 152 6.48 -9.85 1.47
CA ALA A 152 5.47 -10.41 2.37
C ALA A 152 4.48 -9.34 2.88
N TYR A 153 4.98 -8.23 3.40
CA TYR A 153 4.24 -7.20 4.13
C TYR A 153 4.07 -5.90 3.34
N GLY A 154 4.56 -5.85 2.09
CA GLY A 154 4.49 -4.69 1.21
C GLY A 154 5.55 -3.62 1.50
N PHE A 155 5.65 -2.68 0.57
CA PHE A 155 6.62 -1.59 0.54
C PHE A 155 5.99 -0.23 0.83
N LEU A 156 4.78 0.01 0.33
CA LEU A 156 4.01 1.22 0.62
C LEU A 156 2.95 0.93 1.68
N TRP A 157 3.20 1.42 2.89
CA TRP A 157 2.25 1.34 4.00
C TRP A 157 1.30 2.52 3.97
N PRO A 158 -0.02 2.30 4.09
CA PRO A 158 -0.98 3.39 4.07
C PRO A 158 -0.92 4.18 5.38
N GLU A 159 -0.85 5.50 5.28
CA GLU A 159 -1.08 6.40 6.42
C GLU A 159 -2.59 6.69 6.60
N GLU A 160 -3.33 6.65 5.50
CA GLU A 160 -4.77 6.87 5.40
C GLU A 160 -5.35 5.92 4.35
N VAL A 161 -6.54 5.37 4.62
CA VAL A 161 -7.26 4.45 3.72
C VAL A 161 -8.65 4.99 3.44
N HIS A 162 -8.96 5.14 2.16
CA HIS A 162 -10.29 5.50 1.69
C HIS A 162 -11.09 4.23 1.35
N ILE A 163 -12.19 4.01 2.04
CA ILE A 163 -13.07 2.85 1.85
C ILE A 163 -14.31 3.29 1.07
N GLY A 164 -14.68 2.52 0.05
CA GLY A 164 -15.86 2.75 -0.77
C GLY A 164 -15.83 1.96 -2.06
N LYS A 165 -16.46 2.47 -3.13
CA LYS A 165 -16.54 1.80 -4.43
C LYS A 165 -15.44 2.31 -5.36
N ASN A 166 -14.67 1.39 -5.92
CA ASN A 166 -13.69 1.70 -6.97
C ASN A 166 -14.10 0.99 -8.27
N LYS A 167 -14.10 1.73 -9.39
CA LYS A 167 -14.30 1.20 -10.74
C LYS A 167 -13.14 1.63 -11.63
N ILE A 168 -12.56 0.65 -12.30
CA ILE A 168 -11.42 0.85 -13.19
C ILE A 168 -11.80 0.31 -14.56
N LYS A 169 -11.60 1.14 -15.58
CA LYS A 169 -11.85 0.82 -17.00
C LYS A 169 -10.61 1.04 -17.84
#